data_AF-A0A7S4NTR5-F1
#
_entry.id   AF-A0A7S4NTR5-F1
#
_cell.length_a   1.000
_cell.length_b   1.000
_cell.length_c   1.000
_cell.angle_alpha   90.00
_cell.angle_beta   90.00
_cell.angle_gamma   90.00
#
_symmetry.space_group_name_H-M   'P 1'
#
loop_
_entity.id
_entity.type
_entity.pdbx_description
1 polymer ?
#
loop_
_entity_poly.entity_id
_entity_poly.type
_entity_poly.pdbx_seq_one_letter_code
_entity_poly.pdbx_strand_id
1 'polypeptide(L)'
;LRYLFLQWVPQTVSTLRLRYFQEAIKEIFTTRFLSRNAEITIIRDCGLEGTVELTSLPRGLQFLSLAGNYLNGTVTLDFLPESLRRIVLYENPIAAVIVSNAALSEKFEEARFQRKAKEVGAIRVYEIRGQKVDKRIVLKT
;
A
#
# COMPACT_ATOMS: atom_id res chain seq x y z
N LEU A 1 -24.15 10.06 -2.27
CA LEU A 1 -22.88 10.07 -3.03
C LEU A 1 -22.67 8.69 -3.62
N ARG A 2 -22.86 8.51 -4.93
CA ARG A 2 -22.79 7.17 -5.57
C ARG A 2 -21.38 6.69 -5.89
N TYR A 3 -20.39 7.59 -5.95
CA TYR A 3 -18.99 7.28 -6.24
C TYR A 3 -18.07 8.23 -5.48
N LEU A 4 -16.89 7.76 -5.06
CA LEU A 4 -15.86 8.58 -4.44
C LEU A 4 -14.58 8.47 -5.26
N PHE A 5 -14.20 9.58 -5.89
CA PHE A 5 -12.96 9.70 -6.61
C PHE A 5 -11.87 10.19 -5.66
N LEU A 6 -10.76 9.44 -5.51
CA LEU A 6 -9.68 9.83 -4.59
C LEU A 6 -9.08 11.19 -4.95
N GLN A 7 -9.05 11.52 -6.24
CA GLN A 7 -8.63 12.83 -6.75
C GLN A 7 -9.47 14.00 -6.23
N TRP A 8 -10.69 13.75 -5.73
CA TRP A 8 -11.57 14.80 -5.17
C TRP A 8 -11.43 14.95 -3.66
N VAL A 9 -10.66 14.09 -3.00
CA VAL A 9 -10.33 14.29 -1.58
C VAL A 9 -9.59 15.63 -1.46
N PRO A 10 -10.07 16.57 -0.62
CA PRO A 10 -9.40 17.84 -0.44
C PRO A 10 -7.95 17.64 -0.04
N GLN A 11 -7.05 18.40 -0.65
CA GLN A 11 -5.59 18.25 -0.44
C GLN A 11 -5.14 18.73 0.95
N THR A 12 -6.05 19.32 1.73
CA THR A 12 -5.86 19.67 3.13
C THR A 12 -6.09 18.49 4.07
N VAL A 13 -6.72 17.41 3.61
CA VAL A 13 -7.00 16.23 4.43
C VAL A 13 -5.69 15.54 4.78
N SER A 14 -5.36 15.49 6.08
CA SER A 14 -4.20 14.74 6.58
C SER A 14 -4.53 13.28 6.91
N THR A 15 -5.80 13.01 7.21
CA THR A 15 -6.26 11.67 7.58
C THR A 15 -7.45 11.26 6.73
N LEU A 16 -7.26 10.26 5.88
CA LEU A 16 -8.32 9.64 5.09
C LEU A 16 -8.61 8.24 5.64
N ARG A 17 -9.88 7.97 5.94
CA ARG A 17 -10.35 6.63 6.34
C ARG A 17 -11.59 6.25 5.54
N LEU A 18 -11.45 5.26 4.68
CA LEU A 18 -12.51 4.65 3.88
C LEU A 18 -12.56 3.15 4.22
N ARG A 19 -13.74 2.65 4.57
CA ARG A 19 -13.95 1.24 4.90
C ARG A 19 -15.28 0.75 4.31
N TYR A 20 -15.28 -0.46 3.76
CA TYR A 20 -16.49 -1.14 3.25
C TYR A 20 -17.24 -0.36 2.17
N PHE A 21 -16.50 0.34 1.30
CA PHE A 21 -17.08 1.26 0.30
C PHE A 21 -17.08 0.63 -1.11
N GLN A 22 -17.66 -0.58 -1.22
CA GLN A 22 -17.48 -1.50 -2.35
C GLN A 22 -18.07 -1.02 -3.69
N GLU A 23 -19.14 -0.21 -3.68
CA GLU A 23 -19.77 0.25 -4.94
C GLU A 23 -19.07 1.46 -5.58
N ALA A 24 -18.13 2.10 -4.87
CA ALA A 24 -17.81 3.49 -5.13
C ALA A 24 -16.39 3.78 -5.62
N ILE A 25 -15.48 2.80 -5.65
CA ILE A 25 -14.14 2.96 -6.23
C ILE A 25 -13.87 1.84 -7.24
N LYS A 26 -14.31 2.05 -8.49
CA LYS A 26 -13.99 1.18 -9.65
C LYS A 26 -12.77 1.65 -10.45
N GLU A 27 -12.03 2.61 -9.91
CA GLU A 27 -10.84 3.14 -10.58
C GLU A 27 -9.62 2.29 -10.30
N ILE A 28 -8.69 2.28 -11.26
CA ILE A 28 -7.33 1.80 -11.04
C ILE A 28 -6.72 2.66 -9.94
N PHE A 29 -6.37 2.03 -8.83
CA PHE A 29 -5.77 2.75 -7.71
C PHE A 29 -4.38 3.29 -8.11
N THR A 30 -4.14 4.57 -7.79
CA THR A 30 -2.82 5.18 -7.92
C THR A 30 -2.58 6.13 -6.75
N THR A 31 -1.39 6.05 -6.17
CA THR A 31 -1.03 6.82 -4.97
C THR A 31 -0.88 8.32 -5.25
N ARG A 32 -0.74 8.73 -6.51
CA ARG A 32 -0.71 10.15 -6.91
C ARG A 32 -2.02 10.90 -6.62
N PHE A 33 -3.12 10.18 -6.40
CA PHE A 33 -4.40 10.77 -6.03
C PHE A 33 -4.56 10.96 -4.52
N LEU A 34 -3.58 10.53 -3.70
CA LEU A 34 -3.61 10.81 -2.28
C LEU A 34 -3.43 12.31 -2.02
N SER A 35 -4.05 12.79 -0.94
CA SER A 35 -3.87 14.16 -0.48
C SER A 35 -2.40 14.46 -0.22
N ARG A 36 -1.90 15.61 -0.70
CA ARG A 36 -0.52 16.05 -0.47
C ARG A 36 -0.17 16.20 1.02
N ASN A 37 -1.15 16.47 1.87
CA ASN A 37 -0.97 16.57 3.32
C ASN A 37 -1.24 15.25 4.05
N ALA A 38 -1.49 14.16 3.34
CA ALA A 38 -1.81 12.89 3.98
C ALA A 38 -0.66 12.41 4.87
N GLU A 39 -0.99 12.18 6.14
CA GLU A 39 -0.16 11.53 7.15
C GLU A 39 -0.64 10.09 7.38
N ILE A 40 -1.96 9.88 7.31
CA ILE A 40 -2.60 8.59 7.52
C ILE A 40 -3.62 8.34 6.42
N THR A 41 -3.42 7.30 5.63
CA THR A 41 -4.38 6.82 4.64
C THR A 41 -4.79 5.40 4.96
N ILE A 42 -6.09 5.18 5.15
CA ILE A 42 -6.69 3.86 5.33
C ILE A 42 -7.80 3.71 4.31
N ILE A 43 -7.67 2.77 3.38
CA ILE A 43 -8.69 2.42 2.40
C ILE A 43 -8.84 0.90 2.42
N ARG A 44 -9.79 0.40 3.19
CA ARG A 44 -9.96 -1.03 3.45
C ARG A 44 -11.27 -1.54 2.88
N ASP A 45 -11.25 -2.72 2.25
CA ASP A 45 -12.47 -3.36 1.78
C ASP A 45 -13.32 -2.44 0.85
N CYS A 46 -12.66 -1.65 0.00
CA CYS A 46 -13.31 -0.67 -0.88
C CYS A 46 -13.34 -1.10 -2.35
N GLY A 47 -12.85 -2.30 -2.67
CA GLY A 47 -12.84 -2.80 -4.04
C GLY A 47 -11.75 -2.19 -4.93
N LEU A 48 -10.67 -1.65 -4.35
CA LEU A 48 -9.56 -1.14 -5.17
C LEU A 48 -8.94 -2.26 -6.01
N GLU A 49 -8.76 -2.00 -7.30
CA GLU A 49 -8.19 -2.93 -8.27
C GLU A 49 -6.94 -2.33 -8.94
N GLY A 50 -6.14 -3.20 -9.57
CA GLY A 50 -4.91 -2.82 -10.27
C GLY A 50 -3.65 -3.05 -9.44
N THR A 51 -2.54 -2.44 -9.84
CA THR A 51 -1.24 -2.54 -9.17
C THR A 51 -1.03 -1.41 -8.17
N VAL A 52 -0.11 -1.59 -7.22
CA VAL A 52 0.25 -0.55 -6.24
C VAL A 52 1.58 0.09 -6.64
N GLU A 53 1.53 1.38 -6.96
CA GLU A 53 2.72 2.21 -7.16
C GLU A 53 3.02 3.00 -5.88
N LEU A 54 4.23 2.89 -5.33
CA LEU A 54 4.61 3.54 -4.07
C LEU A 54 5.64 4.69 -4.24
N THR A 55 6.00 5.00 -5.48
CA THR A 55 7.03 6.00 -5.84
C THR A 55 6.59 7.45 -5.59
N SER A 56 5.28 7.70 -5.54
CA SER A 56 4.68 9.05 -5.49
C SER A 56 3.88 9.30 -4.22
N LEU A 57 4.29 8.71 -3.10
CA LEU A 57 3.62 8.91 -1.82
C LEU A 57 3.83 10.35 -1.28
N PRO A 58 2.81 10.94 -0.61
CA PRO A 58 2.96 12.22 0.06
C PRO A 58 4.13 12.20 1.06
N ARG A 59 4.96 13.26 1.06
CA ARG A 59 6.19 13.33 1.88
C ARG A 59 5.94 13.17 3.38
N GLY A 60 4.78 13.58 3.87
CA GLY A 60 4.37 13.48 5.27
C GLY A 60 3.69 12.16 5.64
N LEU A 61 3.50 11.23 4.70
CA LEU A 61 2.73 10.01 4.94
C LEU A 61 3.46 9.07 5.90
N GLN A 62 2.85 8.80 7.05
CA GLN A 62 3.39 7.93 8.10
C GLN A 62 2.76 6.54 8.07
N PHE A 63 1.48 6.44 7.69
CA PHE A 63 0.73 5.19 7.69
C PHE A 63 -0.10 5.01 6.42
N LEU A 64 0.13 3.90 5.71
CA LEU A 64 -0.68 3.48 4.57
C LEU A 64 -1.27 2.10 4.82
N SER A 65 -2.60 2.00 4.79
CA SER A 65 -3.30 0.72 4.79
C SER A 65 -4.25 0.64 3.60
N LEU A 66 -4.02 -0.36 2.75
CA LEU A 66 -4.84 -0.69 1.58
C LEU A 66 -5.36 -2.13 1.67
N ALA A 67 -5.57 -2.62 2.89
CA ALA A 67 -5.89 -4.02 3.14
C ALA A 67 -7.30 -4.42 2.63
N GLY A 68 -7.49 -5.70 2.30
CA GLY A 68 -8.80 -6.24 1.94
C GLY A 68 -9.31 -5.83 0.56
N ASN A 69 -8.47 -5.25 -0.30
CA ASN A 69 -8.83 -4.88 -1.66
C ASN A 69 -8.50 -6.00 -2.67
N TYR A 70 -8.48 -5.68 -3.96
CA TYR A 70 -8.15 -6.57 -5.08
C TYR A 70 -6.86 -6.13 -5.79
N LEU A 71 -5.95 -5.50 -5.05
CA LEU A 71 -4.68 -5.02 -5.57
C LEU A 71 -3.77 -6.22 -5.89
N ASN A 72 -3.19 -6.24 -7.08
CA ASN A 72 -2.44 -7.38 -7.60
C ASN A 72 -1.07 -6.98 -8.15
N GLY A 73 -0.37 -7.97 -8.71
CA GLY A 73 0.92 -7.76 -9.37
C GLY A 73 2.08 -7.65 -8.40
N THR A 74 3.07 -6.83 -8.77
CA THR A 74 4.30 -6.64 -8.01
C THR A 74 4.28 -5.30 -7.29
N VAL A 75 4.61 -5.30 -6.00
CA VAL A 75 4.80 -4.08 -5.22
C VAL A 75 6.30 -3.84 -5.03
N THR A 76 6.76 -2.65 -5.41
CA THR A 76 8.15 -2.24 -5.17
C THR A 76 8.21 -1.31 -3.97
N LEU A 77 9.03 -1.69 -2.97
CA LEU A 77 9.37 -0.86 -1.82
C LEU A 77 10.68 -0.13 -2.12
N ASP A 78 10.58 0.85 -3.01
CA ASP A 78 11.61 1.81 -3.37
C ASP A 78 11.07 3.24 -3.26
N PHE A 79 11.98 4.22 -3.11
CA PHE A 79 11.63 5.65 -3.03
C PHE A 79 10.51 5.99 -2.03
N LEU A 80 10.54 5.38 -0.84
CA LEU A 80 9.57 5.65 0.21
C LEU A 80 9.86 7.00 0.89
N PRO A 81 8.83 7.78 1.28
CA PRO A 81 9.05 8.99 2.06
C PRO A 81 9.65 8.65 3.42
N GLU A 82 10.60 9.47 3.89
CA GLU A 82 11.35 9.22 5.14
C GLU A 82 10.44 9.09 6.37
N SER A 83 9.28 9.78 6.34
CA SER A 83 8.28 9.77 7.40
C SER A 83 7.47 8.46 7.49
N LEU A 84 7.52 7.61 6.46
CA LEU A 84 6.72 6.40 6.38
C LEU A 84 7.17 5.37 7.41
N ARG A 85 6.23 4.95 8.25
CA ARG A 85 6.48 3.98 9.32
C ARG A 85 5.91 2.63 8.99
N ARG A 86 4.69 2.55 8.45
CA ARG A 86 4.06 1.26 8.13
C ARG A 86 3.30 1.26 6.82
N ILE A 87 3.40 0.13 6.12
CA ILE A 87 2.58 -0.20 4.96
C ILE A 87 1.85 -1.50 5.24
N VAL A 88 0.53 -1.50 5.05
CA VAL A 88 -0.32 -2.66 5.31
C VAL A 88 -1.13 -3.00 4.07
N LEU A 89 -0.80 -4.14 3.46
CA LEU A 89 -1.34 -4.61 2.18
C LEU A 89 -1.92 -6.03 2.27
N TYR A 90 -2.18 -6.56 3.47
CA TYR A 90 -2.78 -7.89 3.61
C TYR A 90 -4.15 -8.01 2.96
N GLU A 91 -4.58 -9.25 2.71
CA GLU A 91 -5.80 -9.61 2.01
C GLU A 91 -5.91 -8.96 0.61
N ASN A 92 -4.79 -8.87 -0.09
CA ASN A 92 -4.74 -8.51 -1.51
C ASN A 92 -4.07 -9.62 -2.33
N PRO A 93 -4.48 -9.85 -3.59
CA PRO A 93 -3.87 -10.82 -4.51
C PRO A 93 -2.48 -10.40 -5.05
N ILE A 94 -1.62 -9.83 -4.21
CA ILE A 94 -0.25 -9.43 -4.56
C ILE A 94 0.59 -10.67 -4.89
N ALA A 95 1.29 -10.64 -6.02
CA ALA A 95 2.09 -11.76 -6.52
C ALA A 95 3.55 -11.71 -6.10
N ALA A 96 4.12 -10.51 -6.03
CA ALA A 96 5.51 -10.34 -5.64
C ALA A 96 5.75 -9.02 -4.89
N VAL A 97 6.80 -9.00 -4.09
CA VAL A 97 7.33 -7.80 -3.44
C VAL A 97 8.81 -7.68 -3.77
N ILE A 98 9.21 -6.52 -4.29
CA ILE A 98 10.60 -6.17 -4.53
C ILE A 98 11.00 -5.13 -3.48
N VAL A 99 12.11 -5.36 -2.79
CA VAL A 99 12.53 -4.55 -1.64
C VAL A 99 13.88 -3.92 -1.91
N SER A 100 13.97 -2.61 -1.77
CA SER A 100 15.25 -1.92 -1.58
C SER A 100 15.47 -1.70 -0.10
N ASN A 101 16.32 -2.54 0.53
CA ASN A 101 16.62 -2.37 1.96
C ASN A 101 17.16 -0.97 2.26
N ALA A 102 17.93 -0.39 1.32
CA ALA A 102 18.47 0.95 1.41
C ALA A 102 17.40 2.06 1.35
N ALA A 103 16.20 1.76 0.83
CA ALA A 103 15.08 2.70 0.80
C ALA A 103 14.26 2.69 2.10
N LEU A 104 14.51 1.72 3.00
CA LEU A 104 13.82 1.64 4.29
C LEU A 104 14.53 2.53 5.31
N SER A 105 13.88 3.63 5.72
CA SER A 105 14.43 4.52 6.74
C SER A 105 14.55 3.85 8.12
N GLU A 106 15.26 4.47 9.05
CA GLU A 106 15.32 4.00 10.44
C GLU A 106 13.96 4.03 11.14
N LYS A 107 13.11 4.98 10.75
CA LYS A 107 11.74 5.13 11.26
C LYS A 107 10.79 4.07 10.68
N PHE A 108 11.18 3.40 9.60
CA PHE A 108 10.36 2.36 8.99
C PHE A 108 10.23 1.17 9.95
N GLU A 109 8.99 0.75 10.21
CA GLU A 109 8.68 -0.26 11.21
C GLU A 109 8.28 -1.58 10.56
N GLU A 110 7.38 -1.53 9.56
CA GLU A 110 6.81 -2.75 8.98
C GLU A 110 6.20 -2.52 7.59
N ALA A 111 6.45 -3.46 6.67
CA ALA A 111 5.58 -3.70 5.53
C ALA A 111 4.91 -5.07 5.70
N ARG A 112 3.58 -5.11 5.76
CA ARG A 112 2.85 -6.38 5.93
C ARG A 112 2.09 -6.76 4.67
N PHE A 113 2.36 -7.97 4.20
CA PHE A 113 1.69 -8.59 3.07
C PHE A 113 1.16 -9.96 3.49
N GLN A 114 -0.02 -10.30 2.99
CA GLN A 114 -0.65 -11.61 3.16
C GLN A 114 -1.77 -11.69 2.12
N ARG A 115 -1.96 -12.86 1.53
CA ARG A 115 -3.08 -13.08 0.61
C ARG A 115 -4.32 -13.52 1.38
N LYS A 116 -5.49 -13.42 0.76
CA LYS A 116 -6.70 -14.06 1.31
C LYS A 116 -6.46 -15.56 1.37
N ALA A 117 -6.98 -16.25 2.40
CA ALA A 117 -6.75 -17.68 2.62
C ALA A 117 -7.11 -18.59 1.41
N LYS A 118 -7.99 -18.12 0.53
CA LYS A 118 -8.44 -18.82 -0.69
C LYS A 118 -7.50 -18.66 -1.91
N GLU A 119 -6.52 -17.77 -1.84
CA GLU A 119 -5.57 -17.51 -2.95
C GLU A 119 -4.48 -18.59 -2.97
N VAL A 120 -4.16 -19.08 -4.17
CA VAL A 120 -3.16 -20.15 -4.35
C VAL A 120 -1.78 -19.56 -4.62
N GLY A 121 -0.76 -20.15 -3.99
CA GLY A 121 0.65 -19.80 -4.18
C GLY A 121 1.17 -18.74 -3.19
N ALA A 122 2.48 -18.77 -2.97
CA ALA A 122 3.16 -17.86 -2.07
C ALA A 122 3.42 -16.48 -2.71
N ILE A 123 3.47 -15.45 -1.88
CA ILE A 123 4.00 -14.14 -2.29
C ILE A 123 5.50 -14.30 -2.48
N ARG A 124 6.00 -14.02 -3.68
CA ARG A 124 7.43 -14.03 -3.97
C ARG A 124 8.07 -12.75 -3.43
N VAL A 125 9.21 -12.84 -2.75
CA VAL A 125 9.88 -11.65 -2.21
C VAL A 125 11.36 -11.66 -2.52
N TYR A 126 11.84 -10.52 -3.00
CA TYR A 126 13.20 -10.33 -3.46
C TYR A 126 13.74 -9.01 -2.94
N GLU A 127 15.01 -8.99 -2.57
CA GLU A 127 15.76 -7.75 -2.35
C GLU A 127 16.49 -7.40 -3.66
N ILE A 128 16.53 -6.12 -4.04
CA ILE A 128 17.03 -5.68 -5.36
C ILE A 128 18.50 -5.98 -5.62
N ARG A 129 19.33 -6.12 -4.58
CA ARG A 129 20.76 -6.47 -4.65
C ARG A 129 21.01 -7.95 -4.34
N GLY A 130 19.96 -8.76 -4.25
CA GLY A 130 20.05 -10.19 -3.94
C GLY A 130 20.43 -10.48 -2.48
N GLN A 131 20.34 -9.49 -1.59
CA GLN A 131 20.62 -9.69 -0.18
C GLN A 131 19.44 -10.35 0.54
N LYS A 132 19.64 -10.70 1.81
CA LYS A 132 18.53 -11.08 2.67
C LYS A 132 17.57 -9.89 2.82
N VAL A 133 16.28 -10.15 2.60
CA VAL A 133 15.21 -9.15 2.77
C VAL A 133 15.16 -8.69 4.22
N ASP A 134 14.96 -7.40 4.43
CA ASP A 134 14.79 -6.81 5.76
C ASP A 134 13.68 -7.52 6.56
N LYS A 135 13.94 -7.80 7.83
CA LYS A 135 13.02 -8.49 8.75
C LYS A 135 11.68 -7.76 8.95
N ARG A 136 11.64 -6.46 8.66
CA ARG A 136 10.44 -5.61 8.73
C ARG A 136 9.47 -5.90 7.58
N ILE A 137 9.87 -6.68 6.58
CA ILE A 137 9.00 -7.15 5.52
C ILE A 137 8.36 -8.46 5.96
N VAL A 138 7.10 -8.38 6.36
CA VAL A 138 6.37 -9.47 6.98
C VAL A 138 5.40 -10.07 5.97
N LEU A 139 5.63 -11.34 5.65
CA LEU A 139 4.72 -12.19 4.90
C LEU A 139 4.05 -13.14 5.88
N LYS A 140 2.74 -13.02 6.06
CA LYS A 140 1.97 -14.02 6.82
C LYS A 140 1.12 -14.85 5.86
N THR A 141 1.06 -16.14 6.14
CA THR A 141 0.10 -17.08 5.56
C THR A 141 -1.23 -16.94 6.26
#